data_AF-A0A5N9CB39-F1
#
_entry.id   AF-A0A5N9CB39-F1
#
_cell.length_a   1.000
_cell.length_b   1.000
_cell.length_c   1.000
_cell.angle_alpha   90.00
_cell.angle_beta   90.00
_cell.angle_gamma   90.00
#
_symmetry.space_group_name_H-M   'P 1'
#
loop_
_entity.id
_entity.type
_entity.pdbx_description
1 polymer ?
#
loop_
_entity_poly.entity_id
_entity_poly.type
_entity_poly.pdbx_seq_one_letter_code
_entity_poly.pdbx_strand_id
1 'polypeptide(L)'
;MLDQVFAKDKLRGLKMRVHPEIAAQCVLRLRDGESIYQLYAGKNAVVSQGLAEKLSRLDKAGELEFLVPDADGRVETHLVDPLSVRRYQVVKRAEELAPHRLWTLKHLRTSGKWSSRSMRDAEARDLLAEYDLLRHRRNDAERFVDDSAGNDTVVPRMLGRFRSFTRYITLLYEMYYRTEYADAPAEWVRCAASIRVRGELDEDRDRVDAAEDLMRYEIWANADNRSAYFASLRRLKPSPKSYNAFVRNIENDLEHNQALP
;
A
#
# COMPACT_ATOMS: atom_id res chain seq x y z
N MET A 1 7.10 -25.07 11.49
CA MET A 1 5.99 -24.99 12.47
C MET A 1 6.39 -24.01 13.58
N LEU A 2 5.54 -23.04 13.95
CA LEU A 2 5.84 -22.12 15.07
C LEU A 2 5.96 -22.96 16.35
N ASP A 3 7.06 -22.83 17.10
CA ASP A 3 7.13 -23.45 18.43
C ASP A 3 6.13 -22.72 19.34
N GLN A 4 4.93 -23.30 19.45
CA GLN A 4 3.83 -22.69 20.17
C GLN A 4 4.13 -22.55 21.66
N VAL A 5 4.99 -23.41 22.24
CA VAL A 5 5.37 -23.34 23.65
C VAL A 5 6.29 -22.14 23.87
N PHE A 6 7.35 -22.04 23.05
CA PHE A 6 8.28 -20.91 23.09
C PHE A 6 7.58 -19.57 22.84
N ALA A 7 6.76 -19.48 21.80
CA ALA A 7 6.05 -18.25 21.45
C ALA A 7 5.05 -17.83 22.55
N LYS A 8 4.39 -18.78 23.19
CA LYS A 8 3.45 -18.51 24.30
C LYS A 8 4.17 -17.98 25.53
N ASP A 9 5.34 -18.51 25.86
CA ASP A 9 6.13 -18.04 27.01
C ASP A 9 6.72 -16.65 26.78
N LYS A 10 7.20 -16.38 25.57
CA LYS A 10 7.64 -15.03 25.17
C LYS A 10 6.49 -14.01 25.24
N LEU A 11 5.31 -14.35 24.71
CA LEU A 11 4.13 -13.48 24.81
C LEU A 11 3.71 -13.21 26.26
N ARG A 12 3.79 -14.22 27.14
CA ARG A 12 3.54 -14.03 28.58
C ARG A 12 4.54 -13.08 29.22
N GLY A 13 5.82 -13.17 28.86
CA GLY A 13 6.86 -12.22 29.27
C GLY A 13 6.54 -10.77 28.89
N LEU A 14 5.89 -10.57 27.74
CA LEU A 14 5.40 -9.26 27.26
C LEU A 14 4.05 -8.84 27.89
N LYS A 15 3.59 -9.54 28.93
CA LYS A 15 2.29 -9.35 29.58
C LYS A 15 1.13 -9.43 28.58
N MET A 16 1.18 -10.38 27.67
CA MET A 16 0.11 -10.67 26.71
C MET A 16 -0.48 -12.05 26.94
N ARG A 17 -1.81 -12.15 26.87
CA ARG A 17 -2.56 -13.40 27.05
C ARG A 17 -3.21 -13.92 25.76
N VAL A 18 -2.79 -13.38 24.61
CA VAL A 18 -3.31 -13.76 23.29
C VAL A 18 -2.67 -15.06 22.81
N HIS A 19 -3.40 -15.81 21.99
CA HIS A 19 -2.86 -17.01 21.34
C HIS A 19 -1.71 -16.64 20.38
N PRO A 20 -0.59 -17.40 20.34
CA PRO A 20 0.54 -17.09 19.46
C PRO A 20 0.17 -16.91 17.99
N GLU A 21 -0.74 -17.73 17.47
CA GLU A 21 -1.19 -17.64 16.07
C GLU A 21 -2.00 -16.36 15.80
N ILE A 22 -2.86 -15.95 16.72
CA ILE A 22 -3.63 -14.70 16.60
C ILE A 22 -2.68 -13.50 16.67
N ALA A 23 -1.68 -13.55 17.56
CA ALA A 23 -0.65 -12.51 17.64
C ALA A 23 0.18 -12.45 16.36
N ALA A 24 0.64 -13.60 15.85
CA ALA A 24 1.38 -13.70 14.60
C ALA A 24 0.57 -13.17 13.42
N GLN A 25 -0.72 -13.52 13.33
CA GLN A 25 -1.63 -13.02 12.30
C GLN A 25 -1.79 -11.50 12.37
N CYS A 26 -1.97 -10.93 13.56
CA CYS A 26 -2.08 -9.47 13.72
C CYS A 26 -0.78 -8.74 13.39
N VAL A 27 0.37 -9.28 13.81
CA VAL A 27 1.69 -8.74 13.49
C VAL A 27 1.95 -8.80 11.99
N LEU A 28 1.62 -9.91 11.34
CA LEU A 28 1.67 -10.02 9.88
C LEU A 28 0.82 -8.94 9.22
N ARG A 29 -0.45 -8.78 9.61
CA ARG A 29 -1.35 -7.75 9.07
C ARG A 29 -0.81 -6.32 9.26
N LEU A 30 -0.24 -6.00 10.42
CA LEU A 30 0.39 -4.69 10.68
C LEU A 30 1.63 -4.46 9.81
N ARG A 31 2.50 -5.46 9.71
CA ARG A 31 3.69 -5.42 8.84
C ARG A 31 3.31 -5.37 7.36
N ASP A 32 2.14 -5.89 7.01
CA ASP A 32 1.54 -5.89 5.69
C ASP A 32 0.83 -4.56 5.37
N GLY A 33 0.89 -3.57 6.27
CA GLY A 33 0.43 -2.20 6.04
C GLY A 33 -1.02 -1.95 6.44
N GLU A 34 -1.71 -2.94 7.03
CA GLU A 34 -3.03 -2.69 7.60
C GLU A 34 -2.97 -1.71 8.76
N SER A 35 -4.00 -0.86 8.84
CA SER A 35 -4.18 0.04 9.96
C SER A 35 -4.55 -0.73 11.22
N ILE A 36 -4.20 -0.16 12.39
CA ILE A 36 -4.63 -0.68 13.70
C ILE A 36 -6.16 -0.83 13.72
N TYR A 37 -6.89 0.09 13.10
CA TYR A 37 -8.35 0.06 12.97
C TYR A 37 -8.85 -1.23 12.32
N GLN A 38 -8.21 -1.70 11.24
CA GLN A 38 -8.63 -2.92 10.55
C GLN A 38 -8.46 -4.19 11.41
N LEU A 39 -7.57 -4.17 12.40
CA LEU A 39 -7.41 -5.29 13.32
C LEU A 39 -8.56 -5.42 14.34
N TYR A 40 -9.18 -4.31 14.75
CA TYR A 40 -10.18 -4.31 15.84
C TYR A 40 -11.61 -3.90 15.44
N ALA A 41 -11.77 -3.17 14.34
CA ALA A 41 -13.07 -2.66 13.88
C ALA A 41 -13.30 -2.86 12.36
N GLY A 42 -12.36 -3.47 11.65
CA GLY A 42 -12.53 -3.86 10.25
C GLY A 42 -13.44 -5.08 10.07
N LYS A 43 -13.81 -5.38 8.82
CA LYS A 43 -14.62 -6.55 8.44
C LYS A 43 -14.03 -7.88 8.92
N ASN A 44 -12.71 -7.92 9.12
CA ASN A 44 -11.95 -9.07 9.63
C ASN A 44 -11.33 -8.78 11.01
N ALA A 45 -12.01 -8.06 11.89
CA ALA A 45 -11.50 -7.78 13.24
C ALA A 45 -11.21 -9.08 14.02
N VAL A 46 -10.01 -9.20 14.60
CA VAL A 46 -9.55 -10.41 15.30
C VAL A 46 -9.20 -10.15 16.76
N VAL A 47 -8.99 -8.89 17.13
CA VAL A 47 -8.49 -8.49 18.45
C VAL A 47 -9.18 -7.22 18.94
N SER A 48 -9.11 -6.95 20.25
CA SER A 48 -9.56 -5.67 20.80
C SER A 48 -8.63 -4.51 20.43
N GLN A 49 -9.15 -3.28 20.44
CA GLN A 49 -8.38 -2.08 20.12
C GLN A 49 -7.08 -1.98 20.94
N GLY A 50 -7.16 -2.14 22.27
CA GLY A 50 -5.99 -2.05 23.14
C GLY A 50 -4.95 -3.14 22.87
N LEU A 51 -5.37 -4.32 22.38
CA LEU A 51 -4.45 -5.37 21.97
C LEU A 51 -3.81 -5.06 20.61
N ALA A 52 -4.56 -4.52 19.65
CA ALA A 52 -4.04 -4.09 18.36
C ALA A 52 -2.99 -2.97 18.50
N GLU A 53 -3.26 -1.96 19.34
CA GLU A 53 -2.32 -0.88 19.66
C GLU A 53 -1.04 -1.41 20.32
N LYS A 54 -1.18 -2.34 21.28
CA LYS A 54 -0.04 -2.94 21.95
C LYS A 54 0.82 -3.77 20.99
N LEU A 55 0.19 -4.56 20.11
CA LEU A 55 0.87 -5.34 19.09
C LEU A 55 1.63 -4.44 18.11
N SER A 56 1.00 -3.36 17.62
CA SER A 56 1.66 -2.40 16.73
C SER A 56 2.89 -1.76 17.36
N ARG A 57 2.81 -1.36 18.63
CA ARG A 57 3.94 -0.75 19.34
C ARG A 57 5.09 -1.74 19.55
N LEU A 58 4.79 -2.96 20.00
CA LEU A 58 5.81 -3.99 20.23
C LEU A 58 6.44 -4.47 18.92
N ASP A 59 5.67 -4.51 17.84
CA ASP A 59 6.18 -4.83 16.51
C ASP A 59 7.16 -3.78 16.00
N LYS A 60 6.81 -2.49 16.12
CA LYS A 60 7.71 -1.37 15.79
C LYS A 60 8.99 -1.38 16.63
N ALA A 61 8.95 -1.92 17.85
CA ALA A 61 10.11 -2.09 18.73
C ALA A 61 10.94 -3.35 18.42
N GLY A 62 10.51 -4.19 17.46
CA GLY A 62 11.20 -5.45 17.12
C GLY A 62 10.97 -6.59 18.11
N GLU A 63 10.16 -6.38 19.16
CA GLU A 63 9.98 -7.37 20.24
C GLU A 63 9.16 -8.60 19.82
N LEU A 64 8.50 -8.55 18.65
CA LEU A 64 7.62 -9.59 18.13
C LEU A 64 8.21 -10.38 16.95
N GLU A 65 9.51 -10.24 16.65
CA GLU A 65 10.17 -10.98 15.55
C GLU A 65 10.02 -12.50 15.69
N PHE A 66 10.04 -13.02 16.91
CA PHE A 66 9.88 -14.45 17.19
C PHE A 66 8.50 -15.03 16.78
N LEU A 67 7.48 -14.19 16.62
CA LEU A 67 6.14 -14.63 16.21
C LEU A 67 6.06 -14.95 14.72
N VAL A 68 7.05 -14.55 13.92
CA VAL A 68 6.98 -14.67 12.48
C VAL A 68 8.29 -15.26 11.95
N PRO A 69 8.39 -16.60 11.79
CA PRO A 69 9.65 -17.26 11.43
C PRO A 69 10.22 -16.67 10.15
N ASP A 70 11.52 -16.43 10.13
CA ASP A 70 12.22 -15.88 8.98
C ASP A 70 12.12 -16.82 7.76
N ALA A 71 12.13 -16.19 6.59
CA ALA A 71 11.87 -16.83 5.30
C ALA A 71 12.92 -17.86 4.86
N ASP A 72 13.98 -18.09 5.65
CA ASP A 72 15.02 -19.08 5.35
C ASP A 72 14.66 -20.49 5.83
N GLY A 73 13.66 -20.62 6.71
CA GLY A 73 13.09 -21.90 7.07
C GLY A 73 11.93 -22.21 6.15
N ARG A 74 12.15 -23.10 5.17
CA ARG A 74 11.14 -23.78 4.34
C ARG A 74 9.79 -23.87 5.07
N VAL A 75 8.91 -22.90 4.82
CA VAL A 75 7.53 -22.99 5.29
C VAL A 75 6.83 -23.84 4.25
N GLU A 76 6.59 -25.08 4.63
CA GLU A 76 5.72 -26.02 3.93
C GLU A 76 4.51 -25.28 3.39
N THR A 77 4.34 -25.43 2.07
CA THR A 77 3.08 -25.41 1.34
C THR A 77 1.88 -25.69 2.26
N HIS A 78 0.83 -24.86 2.21
CA HIS A 78 -0.60 -25.28 2.27
C HIS A 78 -1.59 -24.16 2.64
N LEU A 79 -1.17 -22.93 2.93
CA LEU A 79 -2.13 -21.82 3.09
C LEU A 79 -1.86 -20.72 2.07
N VAL A 80 -2.60 -20.79 0.96
CA VAL A 80 -2.83 -19.66 0.06
C VAL A 80 -3.45 -18.55 0.91
N ASP A 81 -2.64 -17.58 1.35
CA ASP A 81 -3.15 -16.40 2.04
C ASP A 81 -3.84 -15.49 1.01
N PRO A 82 -5.17 -15.24 1.13
CA PRO A 82 -5.90 -14.39 0.19
C PRO A 82 -5.31 -12.98 0.09
N LEU A 83 -4.67 -12.48 1.15
CA LEU A 83 -4.04 -11.17 1.15
C LEU A 83 -2.78 -11.14 0.28
N SER A 84 -1.97 -12.20 0.31
CA SER A 84 -0.77 -12.34 -0.53
C SER A 84 -1.11 -12.44 -2.02
N VAL A 85 -2.23 -13.09 -2.36
CA VAL A 85 -2.79 -13.11 -3.73
C VAL A 85 -3.29 -11.72 -4.13
N ARG A 86 -4.04 -11.04 -3.24
CA ARG A 86 -4.56 -9.70 -3.51
C ARG A 86 -3.43 -8.68 -3.70
N ARG A 87 -2.38 -8.72 -2.88
CA ARG A 87 -1.19 -7.87 -3.03
C ARG A 87 -0.53 -8.05 -4.37
N TYR A 88 -0.38 -9.31 -4.80
CA TYR A 88 0.11 -9.62 -6.13
C TYR A 88 -0.78 -8.98 -7.22
N GLN A 89 -2.11 -9.11 -7.11
CA GLN A 89 -3.04 -8.49 -8.07
C GLN A 89 -2.98 -6.95 -8.09
N VAL A 90 -2.85 -6.30 -6.92
CA VAL A 90 -2.68 -4.83 -6.83
C VAL A 90 -1.39 -4.41 -7.51
N VAL A 91 -0.27 -5.10 -7.23
CA VAL A 91 1.02 -4.83 -7.89
C VAL A 91 0.93 -5.02 -9.39
N LYS A 92 0.31 -6.11 -9.86
CA LYS A 92 0.17 -6.37 -11.30
C LYS A 92 -0.62 -5.28 -12.02
N ARG A 93 -1.75 -4.83 -11.45
CA ARG A 93 -2.52 -3.71 -12.00
C ARG A 93 -1.70 -2.41 -12.03
N ALA A 94 -0.95 -2.12 -10.97
CA ALA A 94 -0.07 -0.94 -10.94
C ALA A 94 1.08 -1.04 -11.97
N GLU A 95 1.66 -2.23 -12.15
CA GLU A 95 2.70 -2.51 -13.16
C GLU A 95 2.17 -2.44 -14.60
N GLU A 96 0.90 -2.73 -14.83
CA GLU A 96 0.25 -2.55 -16.14
C GLU A 96 0.09 -1.06 -16.49
N LEU A 97 -0.22 -0.22 -15.51
CA LEU A 97 -0.35 1.23 -15.67
C LEU A 97 1.00 1.94 -15.80
N ALA A 98 2.01 1.47 -15.06
CA ALA A 98 3.38 2.01 -15.10
C ALA A 98 4.40 0.92 -15.49
N PRO A 99 4.35 0.41 -16.74
CA PRO A 99 5.18 -0.71 -17.15
C PRO A 99 6.66 -0.37 -17.13
N HIS A 100 7.50 -1.38 -16.95
CA HIS A 100 8.97 -1.24 -16.84
C HIS A 100 9.59 -0.38 -17.94
N ARG A 101 9.07 -0.46 -19.17
CA ARG A 101 9.52 0.35 -20.31
C ARG A 101 9.42 1.87 -20.12
N LEU A 102 8.59 2.35 -19.20
CA LEU A 102 8.48 3.77 -18.85
C LEU A 102 9.60 4.21 -17.90
N TRP A 103 10.25 3.29 -17.18
CA TRP A 103 11.30 3.58 -16.21
C TRP A 103 12.65 3.80 -16.90
N THR A 104 12.74 4.90 -17.63
CA THR A 104 13.97 5.35 -18.29
C THR A 104 14.26 6.79 -17.91
N LEU A 105 15.55 7.17 -17.84
CA LEU A 105 15.91 8.56 -17.59
C LEU A 105 15.31 9.52 -18.62
N LYS A 106 15.20 9.09 -19.88
CA LYS A 106 14.56 9.89 -20.95
C LYS A 106 13.10 10.20 -20.59
N HIS A 107 12.32 9.16 -20.26
CA HIS A 107 10.91 9.32 -19.93
C HIS A 107 10.72 10.14 -18.66
N LEU A 108 11.46 9.82 -17.59
CA LEU A 108 11.41 10.54 -16.32
C LEU A 108 11.70 12.04 -16.52
N ARG A 109 12.73 12.41 -17.28
CA ARG A 109 13.04 13.82 -17.56
C ARG A 109 11.93 14.58 -18.31
N THR A 110 11.06 13.84 -19.01
CA THR A 110 9.98 14.42 -19.81
C THR A 110 8.60 14.29 -19.17
N SER A 111 8.45 13.47 -18.13
CA SER A 111 7.17 13.24 -17.44
C SER A 111 7.04 14.14 -16.21
N GLY A 112 5.87 14.76 -16.04
CA GLY A 112 5.55 15.63 -14.91
C GLY A 112 6.27 17.00 -14.90
N LYS A 113 5.78 17.89 -14.02
CA LYS A 113 6.48 19.13 -13.66
C LYS A 113 7.48 18.87 -12.53
N TRP A 114 8.71 19.34 -12.77
CA TRP A 114 9.84 19.23 -11.84
C TRP A 114 10.06 20.56 -11.13
N SER A 115 10.55 20.49 -9.89
CA SER A 115 10.90 21.62 -9.04
C SER A 115 11.85 22.62 -9.73
N SER A 116 12.87 22.12 -10.43
CA SER A 116 13.76 22.92 -11.30
C SER A 116 14.42 22.08 -12.39
N ARG A 117 14.98 22.73 -13.42
CA ARG A 117 15.74 22.04 -14.50
C ARG A 117 17.01 21.35 -13.99
N SER A 118 17.68 21.92 -13.00
CA SER A 118 18.89 21.34 -12.39
C SER A 118 18.57 20.15 -11.47
N MET A 119 17.43 20.20 -10.77
CA MET A 119 16.97 19.11 -9.90
C MET A 119 16.36 17.95 -10.66
N ARG A 120 15.73 18.21 -11.81
CA ARG A 120 15.14 17.19 -12.69
C ARG A 120 16.06 16.00 -12.93
N ASP A 121 17.33 16.25 -13.21
CA ASP A 121 18.29 15.19 -13.55
C ASP A 121 18.76 14.39 -12.34
N ALA A 122 18.81 14.99 -11.16
CA ALA A 122 19.12 14.30 -9.91
C ALA A 122 17.90 13.50 -9.44
N GLU A 123 16.74 14.15 -9.34
CA GLU A 123 15.49 13.51 -8.92
C GLU A 123 15.08 12.35 -9.84
N ALA A 124 15.27 12.47 -11.16
CA ALA A 124 15.02 11.37 -12.10
C ALA A 124 15.96 10.18 -11.87
N ARG A 125 17.23 10.42 -11.51
CA ARG A 125 18.18 9.35 -11.16
C ARG A 125 17.81 8.69 -9.84
N ASP A 126 17.44 9.48 -8.83
CA ASP A 126 17.05 8.98 -7.52
C ASP A 126 15.77 8.14 -7.59
N LEU A 127 14.76 8.60 -8.35
CA LEU A 127 13.52 7.84 -8.58
C LEU A 127 13.76 6.54 -9.33
N LEU A 128 14.65 6.55 -10.35
CA LEU A 128 14.99 5.33 -11.08
C LEU A 128 15.73 4.33 -10.18
N ALA A 129 16.70 4.81 -9.39
CA ALA A 129 17.43 3.97 -8.44
C ALA A 129 16.51 3.39 -7.34
N GLU A 130 15.58 4.19 -6.82
CA GLU A 130 14.56 3.73 -5.88
C GLU A 130 13.68 2.65 -6.51
N TYR A 131 13.19 2.88 -7.73
CA TYR A 131 12.39 1.90 -8.46
C TYR A 131 13.13 0.59 -8.68
N ASP A 132 14.39 0.62 -9.13
CA ASP A 132 15.17 -0.59 -9.37
C ASP A 132 15.36 -1.40 -8.08
N LEU A 133 15.66 -0.73 -6.96
CA LEU A 133 15.77 -1.35 -5.64
C LEU A 133 14.45 -2.01 -5.20
N LEU A 134 13.34 -1.29 -5.33
CA LEU A 134 12.02 -1.79 -4.93
C LEU A 134 11.53 -2.92 -5.83
N ARG A 135 11.79 -2.83 -7.13
CA ARG A 135 11.45 -3.86 -8.11
C ARG A 135 12.24 -5.14 -7.84
N HIS A 136 13.53 -5.04 -7.50
CA HIS A 136 14.33 -6.20 -7.10
C HIS A 136 13.71 -6.88 -5.87
N ARG A 137 13.40 -6.12 -4.80
CA ARG A 137 12.73 -6.64 -3.60
C ARG A 137 11.35 -7.25 -3.89
N ARG A 138 10.58 -6.66 -4.82
CA ARG A 138 9.30 -7.20 -5.27
C ARG A 138 9.47 -8.55 -5.96
N ASN A 139 10.51 -8.72 -6.77
CA ASN A 139 10.81 -10.00 -7.43
C ASN A 139 11.25 -11.07 -6.42
N ASP A 140 12.08 -10.71 -5.44
CA ASP A 140 12.49 -11.61 -4.36
C ASP A 140 11.30 -12.05 -3.48
N ALA A 141 10.30 -11.18 -3.35
CA ALA A 141 9.07 -11.47 -2.62
C ALA A 141 8.06 -12.31 -3.42
N GLU A 142 8.20 -12.44 -4.74
CA GLU A 142 7.29 -13.25 -5.56
C GLU A 142 7.50 -14.74 -5.25
N ARG A 143 6.40 -15.45 -4.97
CA ARG A 143 6.42 -16.87 -4.65
C ARG A 143 5.48 -17.64 -5.57
N PHE A 144 5.90 -18.84 -5.93
CA PHE A 144 5.08 -19.85 -6.57
C PHE A 144 4.58 -20.82 -5.50
N VAL A 145 3.34 -21.26 -5.63
CA VAL A 145 2.87 -22.42 -4.86
C VAL A 145 3.24 -23.65 -5.67
N ASP A 146 4.23 -24.42 -5.22
CA ASP A 146 4.46 -25.73 -5.81
C ASP A 146 3.26 -26.61 -5.47
N ASP A 147 2.42 -26.87 -6.47
CA ASP A 147 1.42 -27.91 -6.39
C ASP A 147 2.14 -29.24 -6.61
N SER A 148 2.65 -29.83 -5.53
CA SER A 148 3.29 -31.15 -5.57
C SER A 148 2.32 -32.29 -5.95
N ALA A 149 1.08 -31.96 -6.35
CA ALA A 149 0.02 -32.88 -6.70
C ALA A 149 -0.48 -32.69 -8.15
N GLY A 150 0.42 -32.58 -9.13
CA GLY A 150 0.21 -33.04 -10.52
C GLY A 150 -1.06 -32.58 -11.27
N ASN A 151 -1.74 -31.52 -10.83
CA ASN A 151 -2.91 -30.98 -11.48
C ASN A 151 -2.53 -29.72 -12.25
N ASP A 152 -2.99 -29.64 -13.50
CA ASP A 152 -2.81 -28.56 -14.47
C ASP A 152 -3.50 -27.23 -14.05
N THR A 153 -3.78 -27.05 -12.75
CA THR A 153 -4.39 -25.86 -12.20
C THR A 153 -3.36 -24.73 -12.11
N VAL A 154 -3.67 -23.60 -12.75
CA VAL A 154 -2.88 -22.37 -12.74
C VAL A 154 -2.44 -22.05 -11.31
N VAL A 155 -1.15 -22.21 -11.04
CA VAL A 155 -0.54 -21.92 -9.74
C VAL A 155 -0.79 -20.44 -9.40
N PRO A 156 -1.51 -20.12 -8.30
CA PRO A 156 -1.72 -18.74 -7.91
C PRO A 156 -0.37 -18.14 -7.48
N ARG A 157 0.07 -17.10 -8.19
CA ARG A 157 1.23 -16.31 -7.79
C ARG A 157 0.90 -15.46 -6.58
N MET A 158 1.84 -15.41 -5.65
CA MET A 158 1.68 -14.66 -4.40
C MET A 158 2.83 -13.70 -4.21
N LEU A 159 2.56 -12.63 -3.48
CA LEU A 159 3.59 -11.74 -2.97
C LEU A 159 3.77 -12.02 -1.48
N GLY A 160 4.94 -12.57 -1.12
CA GLY A 160 5.37 -12.78 0.26
C GLY A 160 5.68 -11.47 0.98
N ARG A 161 6.53 -11.53 2.01
CA ARG A 161 6.88 -10.33 2.81
C ARG A 161 7.61 -9.29 1.96
N PHE A 162 6.88 -8.30 1.48
CA PHE A 162 7.44 -7.13 0.81
C PHE A 162 7.29 -5.89 1.69
N ARG A 163 8.29 -5.65 2.56
CA ARG A 163 8.26 -4.54 3.55
C ARG A 163 8.07 -3.16 2.91
N SER A 164 8.47 -2.99 1.65
CA SER A 164 8.33 -1.73 0.90
C SER A 164 7.16 -1.75 -0.08
N PHE A 165 6.19 -2.64 0.11
CA PHE A 165 5.02 -2.81 -0.75
C PHE A 165 4.28 -1.50 -1.01
N THR A 166 3.84 -0.82 0.06
CA THR A 166 3.12 0.45 -0.05
C THR A 166 3.91 1.49 -0.85
N ARG A 167 5.21 1.66 -0.56
CA ARG A 167 6.05 2.61 -1.30
C ARG A 167 6.18 2.22 -2.77
N TYR A 168 6.35 0.95 -3.09
CA TYR A 168 6.47 0.47 -4.47
C TYR A 168 5.20 0.74 -5.28
N ILE A 169 4.02 0.41 -4.75
CA ILE A 169 2.77 0.69 -5.46
C ILE A 169 2.51 2.20 -5.55
N THR A 170 2.84 2.99 -4.52
CA THR A 170 2.77 4.45 -4.60
C THR A 170 3.67 4.97 -5.72
N LEU A 171 4.90 4.49 -5.80
CA LEU A 171 5.86 4.90 -6.82
C LEU A 171 5.40 4.54 -8.26
N LEU A 172 4.76 3.37 -8.43
CA LEU A 172 4.12 3.01 -9.70
C LEU A 172 2.98 3.97 -10.07
N TYR A 173 2.10 4.31 -9.14
CA TYR A 173 1.02 5.27 -9.41
C TYR A 173 1.52 6.70 -9.62
N GLU A 174 2.58 7.12 -8.92
CA GLU A 174 3.25 8.40 -9.20
C GLU A 174 3.76 8.45 -10.65
N MET A 175 4.40 7.37 -11.13
CA MET A 175 4.88 7.28 -12.51
C MET A 175 3.74 7.29 -13.52
N TYR A 176 2.66 6.57 -13.25
CA TYR A 176 1.45 6.60 -14.06
C TYR A 176 0.91 8.03 -14.18
N TYR A 177 0.70 8.71 -13.05
CA TYR A 177 0.16 10.07 -13.05
C TYR A 177 1.08 11.10 -13.69
N ARG A 178 2.41 11.00 -13.52
CA ARG A 178 3.37 11.86 -14.23
C ARG A 178 3.33 11.66 -15.75
N THR A 179 3.00 10.45 -16.18
CA THR A 179 2.94 10.09 -17.60
C THR A 179 1.66 10.62 -18.24
N GLU A 180 0.51 10.37 -17.61
CA GLU A 180 -0.80 10.80 -18.13
C GLU A 180 -1.05 12.30 -17.97
N TYR A 181 -0.59 12.88 -16.86
CA TYR A 181 -0.81 14.28 -16.50
C TYR A 181 0.52 15.03 -16.37
N ALA A 182 1.22 15.19 -17.50
CA ALA A 182 2.57 15.77 -17.53
C ALA A 182 2.66 17.19 -16.93
N ASP A 183 1.56 17.94 -16.94
CA ASP A 183 1.49 19.29 -16.39
C ASP A 183 1.15 19.35 -14.89
N ALA A 184 0.88 18.21 -14.26
CA ALA A 184 0.57 18.13 -12.85
C ALA A 184 1.82 18.42 -11.99
N PRO A 185 1.71 19.30 -10.97
CA PRO A 185 2.76 19.48 -10.00
C PRO A 185 3.02 18.20 -9.20
N ALA A 186 4.28 17.99 -8.82
CA ALA A 186 4.72 16.76 -8.16
C ALA A 186 3.99 16.49 -6.84
N GLU A 187 3.66 17.53 -6.07
CA GLU A 187 2.91 17.38 -4.82
C GLU A 187 1.51 16.80 -5.04
N TRP A 188 0.81 17.21 -6.10
CA TRP A 188 -0.52 16.71 -6.42
C TRP A 188 -0.49 15.27 -6.95
N VAL A 189 0.53 14.95 -7.75
CA VAL A 189 0.82 13.56 -8.15
C VAL A 189 1.01 12.66 -6.92
N ARG A 190 1.84 13.09 -5.96
CA ARG A 190 2.08 12.33 -4.72
C ARG A 190 0.81 12.17 -3.89
N CYS A 191 0.02 13.24 -3.75
CA CYS A 191 -1.28 13.20 -3.07
C CYS A 191 -2.22 12.17 -3.71
N ALA A 192 -2.43 12.25 -5.03
CA ALA A 192 -3.32 11.36 -5.76
C ALA A 192 -2.85 9.89 -5.66
N ALA A 193 -1.55 9.64 -5.85
CA ALA A 193 -0.98 8.29 -5.70
C ALA A 193 -1.18 7.73 -4.27
N SER A 194 -0.95 8.54 -3.24
CA SER A 194 -1.15 8.17 -1.83
C SER A 194 -2.61 7.84 -1.50
N ILE A 195 -3.56 8.65 -1.97
CA ILE A 195 -5.00 8.43 -1.77
C ILE A 195 -5.43 7.16 -2.52
N ARG A 196 -5.00 6.99 -3.77
CA ARG A 196 -5.30 5.80 -4.57
C ARG A 196 -4.80 4.53 -3.92
N VAL A 197 -3.55 4.52 -3.47
CA VAL A 197 -2.96 3.36 -2.79
C VAL A 197 -3.78 2.99 -1.56
N ARG A 198 -4.15 3.97 -0.73
CA ARG A 198 -5.03 3.69 0.42
C ARG A 198 -6.36 3.08 0.01
N GLY A 199 -6.99 3.60 -1.05
CA GLY A 199 -8.20 3.00 -1.62
C GLY A 199 -8.00 1.55 -2.09
N GLU A 200 -6.92 1.26 -2.81
CA GLU A 200 -6.59 -0.09 -3.28
C GLU A 200 -6.31 -1.06 -2.13
N LEU A 201 -5.72 -0.60 -1.01
CA LEU A 201 -5.44 -1.41 0.18
C LEU A 201 -6.66 -1.60 1.08
N ASP A 202 -7.53 -0.60 1.17
CA ASP A 202 -8.75 -0.64 1.99
C ASP A 202 -9.96 -1.24 1.25
N GLU A 203 -9.80 -1.61 -0.03
CA GLU A 203 -10.92 -2.05 -0.89
C GLU A 203 -11.97 -0.92 -1.10
N ASP A 204 -11.57 0.33 -0.92
CA ASP A 204 -12.43 1.51 -1.08
C ASP A 204 -12.35 2.03 -2.52
N ARG A 205 -13.22 1.51 -3.39
CA ARG A 205 -13.31 1.93 -4.80
C ARG A 205 -13.64 3.40 -4.96
N ASP A 206 -14.47 3.96 -4.09
CA ASP A 206 -14.83 5.38 -4.17
C ASP A 206 -13.59 6.25 -3.93
N ARG A 207 -12.69 5.82 -3.03
CA ARG A 207 -11.41 6.50 -2.81
C ARG A 207 -10.44 6.37 -3.99
N VAL A 208 -10.43 5.23 -4.67
CA VAL A 208 -9.66 5.05 -5.92
C VAL A 208 -10.17 5.98 -7.01
N ASP A 209 -11.48 6.04 -7.21
CA ASP A 209 -12.11 6.93 -8.20
C ASP A 209 -11.89 8.41 -7.85
N ALA A 210 -12.01 8.77 -6.57
CA ALA A 210 -11.75 10.13 -6.11
C ALA A 210 -10.29 10.55 -6.33
N ALA A 211 -9.32 9.63 -6.22
CA ALA A 211 -7.92 9.92 -6.49
C ALA A 211 -7.65 10.19 -7.99
N GLU A 212 -8.28 9.41 -8.87
CA GLU A 212 -8.20 9.64 -10.32
C GLU A 212 -8.83 10.98 -10.71
N ASP A 213 -9.98 11.30 -10.12
CA ASP A 213 -10.69 12.55 -10.38
C ASP A 213 -9.88 13.79 -9.95
N LEU A 214 -9.03 13.71 -8.92
CA LEU A 214 -8.13 14.82 -8.55
C LEU A 214 -7.28 15.26 -9.74
N MET A 215 -6.79 14.28 -10.50
CA MET A 215 -5.95 14.50 -11.66
C MET A 215 -6.76 14.96 -12.86
N ARG A 216 -7.90 14.30 -13.13
CA ARG A 216 -8.78 14.63 -14.27
C ARG A 216 -9.37 16.03 -14.21
N TYR A 217 -9.70 16.51 -13.02
CA TYR A 217 -10.20 17.87 -12.83
C TYR A 217 -9.09 18.91 -12.75
N GLU A 218 -7.82 18.50 -12.69
CA GLU A 218 -6.67 19.39 -12.52
C GLU A 218 -6.90 20.37 -11.36
N ILE A 219 -7.19 19.84 -10.17
CA ILE A 219 -7.66 20.67 -9.04
C ILE A 219 -6.64 21.73 -8.57
N TRP A 220 -5.40 21.62 -9.03
CA TRP A 220 -4.32 22.59 -8.81
C TRP A 220 -4.38 23.79 -9.76
N ALA A 221 -5.10 23.68 -10.89
CA ALA A 221 -5.10 24.70 -11.92
C ALA A 221 -5.85 25.96 -11.48
N ASN A 222 -7.01 25.82 -10.86
CA ASN A 222 -7.82 26.93 -10.35
C ASN A 222 -8.89 26.48 -9.33
N ALA A 223 -9.50 27.45 -8.64
CA ALA A 223 -10.50 27.20 -7.61
C ALA A 223 -11.82 26.63 -8.15
N ASP A 224 -12.19 26.95 -9.39
CA ASP A 224 -13.42 26.46 -10.01
C ASP A 224 -13.32 24.95 -10.29
N ASN A 225 -12.18 24.50 -10.82
CA ASN A 225 -11.84 23.08 -11.00
C ASN A 225 -11.90 22.31 -9.68
N ARG A 226 -11.30 22.85 -8.62
CA ARG A 226 -11.34 22.25 -7.29
C ARG A 226 -12.78 22.16 -6.76
N SER A 227 -13.59 23.18 -6.96
CA SER A 227 -14.99 23.18 -6.55
C SER A 227 -15.82 22.16 -7.35
N ALA A 228 -15.59 22.07 -8.66
CA ALA A 228 -16.23 21.12 -9.54
C ALA A 228 -15.85 19.67 -9.18
N TYR A 229 -14.60 19.43 -8.82
CA TYR A 229 -14.13 18.14 -8.31
C TYR A 229 -14.92 17.71 -7.08
N PHE A 230 -14.99 18.53 -6.02
CA PHE A 230 -15.70 18.16 -4.80
C PHE A 230 -17.20 17.96 -5.06
N ALA A 231 -17.82 18.82 -5.85
CA ALA A 231 -19.22 18.65 -6.26
C ALA A 231 -19.44 17.30 -6.98
N SER A 232 -18.49 16.87 -7.82
CA SER A 232 -18.57 15.60 -8.54
C SER A 232 -18.54 14.36 -7.64
N LEU A 233 -17.95 14.44 -6.43
CA LEU A 233 -17.85 13.32 -5.49
C LEU A 233 -19.22 12.89 -4.94
N ARG A 234 -20.25 13.72 -5.09
CA ARG A 234 -21.62 13.40 -4.68
C ARG A 234 -22.19 12.16 -5.39
N ARG A 235 -21.68 11.84 -6.59
CA ARG A 235 -22.06 10.61 -7.31
C ARG A 235 -21.59 9.35 -6.60
N LEU A 236 -20.46 9.41 -5.88
CA LEU A 236 -19.88 8.29 -5.13
C LEU A 236 -20.60 8.12 -3.79
N LYS A 237 -20.93 9.24 -3.14
CA LYS A 237 -21.65 9.27 -1.86
C LYS A 237 -22.92 10.12 -1.99
N PRO A 238 -24.08 9.54 -2.33
CA PRO A 238 -25.32 10.31 -2.54
C PRO A 238 -25.90 10.94 -1.26
N SER A 239 -25.70 10.29 -0.11
CA SER A 239 -26.21 10.78 1.17
C SER A 239 -25.37 11.97 1.68
N PRO A 240 -25.98 13.09 2.11
CA PRO A 240 -25.26 14.27 2.58
C PRO A 240 -24.25 13.97 3.70
N LYS A 241 -24.60 13.08 4.63
CA LYS A 241 -23.74 12.72 5.76
C LYS A 241 -22.49 11.96 5.29
N SER A 242 -22.65 10.97 4.43
CA SER A 242 -21.51 10.19 3.91
C SER A 242 -20.66 11.00 2.95
N TYR A 243 -21.28 11.87 2.13
CA TYR A 243 -20.60 12.83 1.29
C TYR A 243 -19.69 13.76 2.10
N ASN A 244 -20.24 14.45 3.10
CA ASN A 244 -19.46 15.39 3.91
C ASN A 244 -18.32 14.68 4.66
N ALA A 245 -18.56 13.48 5.18
CA ALA A 245 -17.51 12.68 5.82
C ALA A 245 -16.41 12.28 4.83
N PHE A 246 -16.79 11.89 3.60
CA PHE A 246 -15.86 11.49 2.56
C PHE A 246 -15.02 12.67 2.05
N VAL A 247 -15.66 13.81 1.74
CA VAL A 247 -14.99 15.06 1.37
C VAL A 247 -13.97 15.47 2.41
N ARG A 248 -14.37 15.50 3.70
CA ARG A 248 -13.46 15.85 4.79
C ARG A 248 -12.26 14.90 4.88
N ASN A 249 -12.46 13.60 4.64
CA ASN A 249 -11.35 12.64 4.63
C ASN A 249 -10.38 12.90 3.47
N ILE A 250 -10.89 13.23 2.28
CA ILE A 250 -10.05 13.61 1.13
C ILE A 250 -9.32 14.93 1.43
N GLU A 251 -9.99 15.94 1.99
CA GLU A 251 -9.34 17.21 2.37
C GLU A 251 -8.21 17.00 3.37
N ASN A 252 -8.45 16.21 4.43
CA ASN A 252 -7.41 15.84 5.39
C ASN A 252 -6.22 15.13 4.72
N ASP A 253 -6.49 14.27 3.72
CA ASP A 253 -5.44 13.60 2.97
C ASP A 253 -4.62 14.61 2.15
N LEU A 254 -5.28 15.58 1.51
CA LEU A 254 -4.60 16.62 0.75
C LEU A 254 -3.72 17.48 1.65
N GLU A 255 -4.26 17.93 2.79
CA GLU A 255 -3.51 18.74 3.77
C GLU A 255 -2.31 17.98 4.33
N HIS A 256 -2.50 16.71 4.71
CA HIS A 256 -1.41 15.89 5.25
C HIS A 256 -0.28 15.69 4.25
N ASN A 257 -0.60 15.46 2.97
CA ASN A 257 0.43 15.22 1.94
C ASN A 257 1.05 16.51 1.40
N GLN A 258 0.38 17.66 1.49
CA GLN A 258 0.98 18.97 1.19
C GLN A 258 1.93 19.46 2.28
N ALA A 259 1.71 19.02 3.53
CA ALA A 259 2.59 19.34 4.65
C ALA A 259 3.89 18.51 4.68
N LEU A 260 3.98 17.46 3.86
CA LEU A 260 5.18 16.63 3.73
C LEU A 260 6.13 17.26 2.69
N PRO A 261 7.40 17.52 3.07
CA PRO A 261 8.40 18.15 2.19
C PRO A 261 8.68 17.33 0.92
#